data_AF-A0A7S3VZK8-F1
#
_entry.id   AF-A0A7S3VZK8-F1
#
_cell.length_a   1.000
_cell.length_b   1.000
_cell.length_c   1.000
_cell.angle_alpha   90.00
_cell.angle_beta   90.00
_cell.angle_gamma   90.00
#
_symmetry.space_group_name_H-M   'P 1'
#
loop_
_entity.id
_entity.type
_entity.pdbx_description
1 polymer ?
#
loop_
_entity_poly.entity_id
_entity_poly.type
_entity_poly.pdbx_seq_one_letter_code
_entity_poly.pdbx_strand_id
1 'polypeptide(L)'
;ARTTRRPSLALRSPVKMGRRVSAETDRHIALIVGQARARGADDDNIWANSDGQHGSPYYCSGRPRPLFRGVMHLGLAAATPIWAYYQLRLCHTRKETVAVALACFGASSMLGASGCYHRLDWRTERREHLASQLDHCGIYLQIAFSGAPLYLLLLPPPSDWAV
;
A
#
# COMPACT_ATOMS: atom_id res chain seq x y z
N ALA A 1 20.72 -35.28 -69.97
CA ALA A 1 20.68 -36.35 -68.95
C ALA A 1 21.21 -35.81 -67.63
N ARG A 2 20.49 -36.07 -66.51
CA ARG A 2 20.98 -36.13 -65.09
C ARG A 2 21.73 -34.90 -64.52
N THR A 3 21.48 -34.35 -63.33
CA THR A 3 20.61 -34.59 -62.18
C THR A 3 20.49 -33.24 -61.44
N THR A 4 19.30 -32.84 -60.98
CA THR A 4 19.19 -31.77 -59.96
C THR A 4 18.78 -32.43 -58.64
N ARG A 5 19.76 -32.69 -57.78
CA ARG A 5 19.54 -33.14 -56.39
C ARG A 5 18.84 -32.02 -55.63
N ARG A 6 17.59 -32.23 -55.18
CA ARG A 6 16.97 -31.39 -54.16
C ARG A 6 17.75 -31.58 -52.84
N PRO A 7 18.21 -30.51 -52.16
CA PRO A 7 18.72 -30.65 -50.80
C PRO A 7 17.56 -31.02 -49.88
N SER A 8 17.68 -32.17 -49.22
CA SER A 8 16.77 -32.61 -48.17
C SER A 8 16.84 -31.60 -47.02
N LEU A 9 15.78 -30.81 -46.84
CA LEU A 9 15.60 -29.97 -45.69
C LEU A 9 15.44 -30.88 -44.46
N ALA A 10 16.53 -31.11 -43.74
CA ALA A 10 16.50 -31.87 -42.50
C ALA A 10 15.67 -31.09 -41.47
N LEU A 11 14.39 -31.46 -41.36
CA LEU A 11 13.50 -31.07 -40.26
C LEU A 11 14.19 -31.45 -38.95
N ARG A 12 14.81 -30.46 -38.30
CA ARG A 12 15.33 -30.60 -36.95
C ARG A 12 14.17 -31.05 -36.07
N SER A 13 14.30 -32.23 -35.47
CA SER A 13 13.22 -32.81 -34.68
C SER A 13 12.81 -31.87 -33.55
N PRO A 14 11.49 -31.64 -33.35
CA PRO A 14 10.96 -30.68 -32.36
C PRO A 14 11.44 -30.97 -30.94
N VAL A 15 11.78 -32.24 -30.65
CA VAL A 15 12.32 -32.72 -29.38
C VAL A 15 13.67 -32.07 -29.02
N LYS A 16 14.56 -31.84 -30.00
CA LYS A 16 15.87 -31.19 -29.74
C LYS A 16 15.75 -29.69 -29.49
N MET A 17 14.73 -29.04 -30.04
CA MET A 17 14.42 -27.64 -29.77
C MET A 17 13.81 -27.48 -28.37
N GLY A 18 12.84 -28.32 -28.00
CA GLY A 18 12.21 -28.31 -26.68
C GLY A 18 13.18 -28.53 -25.52
N ARG A 19 14.16 -29.44 -25.66
CA ARG A 19 15.22 -29.63 -24.65
C ARG A 19 16.15 -28.42 -24.50
N ARG A 20 16.43 -27.69 -25.59
CA ARG A 20 17.25 -26.46 -25.51
C ARG A 20 16.48 -25.32 -24.85
N VAL A 21 15.20 -25.17 -25.16
CA VAL A 21 14.34 -24.17 -24.51
C VAL A 21 14.21 -24.46 -23.01
N SER A 22 13.99 -25.73 -22.62
CA SER A 22 13.97 -26.11 -21.19
C SER A 22 15.28 -25.79 -20.49
N ALA A 23 16.43 -26.15 -21.08
CA ALA A 23 17.74 -25.89 -20.48
C ALA A 23 18.08 -24.39 -20.38
N GLU A 24 17.59 -23.57 -21.32
CA GLU A 24 17.75 -22.12 -21.28
C GLU A 24 16.85 -21.48 -20.21
N THR A 25 15.60 -21.96 -20.09
CA THR A 25 14.68 -21.56 -19.02
C THR A 25 15.23 -21.92 -17.64
N ASP A 26 15.79 -23.11 -17.48
CA ASP A 26 16.38 -23.57 -16.22
C ASP A 26 17.60 -22.71 -15.83
N ARG A 27 18.40 -22.28 -16.81
CA ARG A 27 19.50 -21.33 -16.59
C ARG A 27 19.01 -19.96 -16.19
N HIS A 28 17.97 -19.43 -16.84
CA HIS A 28 17.37 -18.16 -16.45
C HIS A 28 16.78 -18.20 -15.04
N ILE A 29 16.10 -19.30 -14.67
CA ILE A 29 15.59 -19.50 -13.31
C ILE A 29 16.74 -19.56 -12.31
N ALA A 30 17.79 -20.33 -12.59
CA ALA A 30 18.96 -20.40 -11.72
C ALA A 30 19.69 -19.05 -11.57
N LEU A 31 19.71 -18.24 -12.63
CA LEU A 31 20.31 -16.91 -12.61
C LEU A 31 19.45 -15.92 -11.82
N ILE A 32 18.12 -15.96 -11.98
CA ILE A 32 17.17 -15.16 -11.19
C ILE A 32 17.23 -15.54 -9.70
N VAL A 33 17.22 -16.84 -9.40
CA VAL A 33 17.33 -17.36 -8.02
C VAL A 33 18.70 -17.04 -7.42
N GLY A 34 19.76 -17.15 -8.20
CA GLY A 34 21.12 -16.76 -7.79
C GLY A 34 21.24 -15.26 -7.52
N GLN A 35 20.65 -14.42 -8.37
CA GLN A 35 20.55 -12.98 -8.16
C GLN A 35 19.70 -12.61 -6.94
N ALA A 36 18.60 -13.33 -6.69
CA ALA A 36 17.76 -13.14 -5.50
C ALA A 36 18.53 -13.49 -4.22
N ARG A 37 19.25 -14.62 -4.20
CA ARG A 37 20.13 -15.02 -3.09
C ARG A 37 21.29 -14.04 -2.88
N ALA A 38 21.92 -13.58 -3.95
CA ALA A 38 23.03 -12.62 -3.88
C ALA A 38 22.59 -11.22 -3.43
N ARG A 39 21.31 -10.87 -3.60
CA ARG A 39 20.70 -9.63 -3.08
C ARG A 39 20.39 -9.68 -1.58
N GLY A 40 20.78 -10.76 -0.87
CA GLY A 40 20.54 -10.87 0.57
C GLY A 40 19.06 -11.03 0.92
N ALA A 41 18.28 -11.67 0.03
CA ALA A 41 16.97 -12.20 0.38
C ALA A 41 17.15 -13.43 1.30
N ASP A 42 17.64 -13.17 2.51
CA ASP A 42 17.32 -14.00 3.68
C ASP A 42 15.87 -13.66 4.00
N ASP A 43 14.97 -14.65 4.00
CA ASP A 43 13.54 -14.46 4.25
C ASP A 43 13.28 -13.81 5.64
N ASP A 44 14.28 -13.86 6.51
CA ASP A 44 14.43 -13.27 7.83
C ASP A 44 14.25 -11.75 7.85
N ASN A 45 14.51 -11.08 6.72
CA ASN A 45 14.61 -9.62 6.61
C ASN A 45 13.77 -9.06 5.45
N ILE A 46 12.54 -9.59 5.24
CA ILE A 46 11.58 -9.02 4.27
C ILE A 46 11.30 -7.52 4.49
N TRP A 47 11.54 -7.04 5.72
CA TRP A 47 11.40 -5.65 6.15
C TRP A 47 12.71 -4.86 6.14
N ALA A 48 13.81 -5.43 5.64
CA ALA A 48 15.05 -4.69 5.47
C ALA A 48 14.80 -3.48 4.57
N ASN A 49 15.24 -2.32 5.05
CA ASN A 49 15.00 -1.06 4.39
C ASN A 49 15.61 -1.11 2.98
N SER A 50 14.78 -0.90 1.96
CA SER A 50 15.18 -1.06 0.55
C SER A 50 16.12 0.06 0.07
N ASP A 51 16.33 1.08 0.90
CA ASP A 51 17.15 2.25 0.60
C ASP A 51 18.66 1.99 0.71
N GLY A 52 19.08 0.86 1.32
CA GLY A 52 20.48 0.49 1.52
C GLY A 52 21.27 1.45 2.42
N GLN A 53 20.61 2.46 2.99
CA GLN A 53 21.23 3.50 3.82
C GLN A 53 20.93 3.31 5.31
N HIS A 54 19.80 2.66 5.64
CA HIS A 54 19.38 2.46 7.02
C HIS A 54 19.14 0.97 7.30
N GLY A 55 19.77 0.44 8.35
CA GLY A 55 19.70 -0.99 8.69
C GLY A 55 18.32 -1.48 9.16
N SER A 56 17.40 -0.57 9.52
CA SER A 56 16.02 -0.94 9.88
C SER A 56 15.00 0.08 9.35
N PRO A 57 13.74 -0.34 9.09
CA PRO A 57 12.68 0.52 8.57
C PRO A 57 12.16 1.56 9.59
N TYR A 58 12.51 1.41 10.87
CA TYR A 58 11.97 2.16 11.99
C TYR A 58 12.76 3.44 12.32
N TYR A 59 12.09 4.54 12.64
CA TYR A 59 12.64 5.78 13.16
C TYR A 59 13.40 5.59 14.47
N CYS A 60 12.92 4.70 15.35
CA CYS A 60 13.61 4.41 16.61
C CYS A 60 14.98 3.74 16.41
N SER A 61 15.25 3.19 15.23
CA SER A 61 16.54 2.59 14.85
C SER A 61 17.53 3.55 14.17
N GLY A 62 17.21 4.86 14.13
CA GLY A 62 18.06 5.87 13.52
C GLY A 62 17.65 6.33 12.11
N ARG A 63 16.48 5.91 11.61
CA ARG A 63 15.93 6.44 10.35
C ARG A 63 15.48 7.90 10.52
N PRO A 64 15.87 8.83 9.62
CA PRO A 64 15.41 10.22 9.67
C PRO A 64 13.91 10.33 9.42
N ARG A 65 13.24 11.22 10.17
CA ARG A 65 11.79 11.44 10.06
C ARG A 65 11.44 12.44 8.95
N PRO A 66 10.37 12.20 8.18
CA PRO A 66 9.92 13.15 7.17
C PRO A 66 9.29 14.38 7.83
N LEU A 67 10.00 15.51 7.81
CA LEU A 67 9.59 16.74 8.48
C LEU A 67 8.30 17.34 7.92
N PHE A 68 8.20 17.46 6.59
CA PHE A 68 7.07 18.12 5.94
C PHE A 68 5.74 17.38 6.16
N ARG A 69 5.73 16.06 5.94
CA ARG A 69 4.54 15.22 6.12
C ARG A 69 4.03 15.27 7.56
N GLY A 70 4.91 15.08 8.54
CA GLY A 70 4.53 15.09 9.95
C GLY A 70 3.96 16.43 10.42
N VAL A 71 4.52 17.56 9.96
CA VAL A 71 4.04 18.90 10.35
C VAL A 71 2.67 19.22 9.75
N MET A 72 2.47 18.91 8.46
CA MET A 72 1.20 19.16 7.79
C MET A 72 0.07 18.34 8.40
N HIS A 73 0.31 17.05 8.65
CA HIS A 73 -0.70 16.19 9.28
C HIS A 73 -1.03 16.62 10.71
N LEU A 74 -0.04 17.04 11.51
CA LEU A 74 -0.29 17.53 12.87
C LEU A 74 -1.09 18.84 12.88
N GLY A 75 -0.75 19.79 11.99
CA GLY A 75 -1.49 21.05 11.85
C GLY A 75 -2.93 20.82 11.44
N LEU A 76 -3.16 19.92 10.48
CA LEU A 76 -4.50 19.54 10.06
C LEU A 76 -5.25 18.77 11.16
N ALA A 77 -4.59 17.86 11.88
CA ALA A 77 -5.19 17.13 13.00
C ALA A 77 -5.70 18.07 14.10
N ALA A 78 -4.95 19.15 14.39
CA ALA A 78 -5.37 20.19 15.33
C ALA A 78 -6.55 21.02 14.81
N ALA A 79 -6.65 21.22 13.49
CA ALA A 79 -7.77 21.91 12.86
C ALA A 79 -9.03 21.04 12.74
N THR A 80 -8.90 19.71 12.69
CA THR A 80 -10.01 18.77 12.54
C THR A 80 -11.16 18.96 13.55
N PRO A 81 -10.95 19.15 14.86
CA PRO A 81 -12.06 19.35 15.79
C PRO A 81 -12.84 20.65 15.52
N ILE A 82 -12.16 21.71 15.09
CA ILE A 82 -12.80 22.99 14.72
C ILE A 82 -13.66 22.78 13.46
N TRP A 83 -13.10 22.09 12.46
CA TRP A 83 -13.82 21.74 11.24
C TRP A 83 -15.03 20.84 11.50
N ALA A 84 -14.86 19.80 12.31
CA ALA A 84 -15.94 18.89 12.70
C ALA A 84 -17.05 19.62 13.44
N TYR A 85 -16.71 20.50 14.39
CA TYR A 85 -17.68 21.33 15.08
C TYR A 85 -18.47 22.22 14.11
N TYR A 86 -17.78 22.89 13.20
CA TYR A 86 -18.42 23.74 12.18
C TYR A 86 -19.42 22.93 11.33
N GLN A 87 -19.01 21.78 10.80
CA GLN A 87 -19.87 20.93 9.97
C GLN A 87 -21.09 20.41 10.75
N LEU A 88 -20.90 19.98 12.00
CA LEU A 88 -21.99 19.49 12.85
C LEU A 88 -23.02 20.60 13.19
N ARG A 89 -22.61 21.87 13.22
CA ARG A 89 -23.50 23.01 13.43
C ARG A 89 -24.41 23.30 12.23
N LEU A 90 -24.02 22.86 11.04
CA LEU A 90 -24.80 23.00 9.81
C LEU A 90 -25.85 21.91 9.65
N CYS A 91 -25.76 20.82 10.42
CA CYS A 91 -26.71 19.72 10.36
C CYS A 91 -28.03 20.10 11.03
N HIS A 92 -29.14 19.88 10.34
CA HIS A 92 -30.50 20.07 10.84
C HIS A 92 -31.19 18.74 11.16
N THR A 93 -30.75 17.65 10.52
CA THR A 93 -31.34 16.32 10.71
C THR A 93 -30.36 15.32 11.35
N ARG A 94 -30.89 14.30 12.03
CA ARG A 94 -30.07 13.21 12.59
C ARG A 94 -29.27 12.48 11.51
N LYS A 95 -29.83 12.35 10.30
CA LYS A 95 -29.18 11.69 9.17
C LYS A 95 -27.94 12.46 8.72
N GLU A 96 -28.05 13.77 8.59
CA GLU A 96 -26.92 14.66 8.29
C GLU A 96 -25.84 14.59 9.37
N THR A 97 -26.24 14.64 10.65
CA THR A 97 -25.31 14.54 11.79
C THR A 97 -24.48 13.26 11.72
N VAL A 98 -25.12 12.11 11.49
CA VAL A 98 -24.41 10.82 11.38
C VAL A 98 -23.48 10.82 10.17
N ALA A 99 -23.93 11.31 9.02
CA ALA A 99 -23.14 11.32 7.80
C ALA A 99 -21.89 12.19 7.91
N VAL A 100 -22.03 13.38 8.50
CA VAL A 100 -20.92 14.29 8.79
C VAL A 100 -20.01 13.73 9.86
N ALA A 101 -20.54 13.11 10.91
CA ALA A 101 -19.75 12.51 11.99
C ALA A 101 -18.83 11.39 11.46
N LEU A 102 -19.33 10.53 10.56
CA LEU A 102 -18.52 9.50 9.92
C LEU A 102 -17.38 10.10 9.09
N ALA A 103 -17.69 11.10 8.25
CA ALA A 103 -16.67 11.78 7.46
C ALA A 103 -15.58 12.43 8.34
N CYS A 104 -15.99 13.09 9.43
CA CYS A 104 -15.07 13.69 10.40
C CYS A 104 -14.26 12.65 11.17
N PHE A 105 -14.85 11.49 11.48
CA PHE A 105 -14.16 10.36 12.10
C PHE A 105 -13.05 9.81 11.21
N GLY A 106 -13.32 9.61 9.91
CA GLY A 106 -12.30 9.20 8.94
C GLY A 106 -11.13 10.19 8.87
N ALA A 107 -11.44 11.49 8.79
CA ALA A 107 -10.43 12.56 8.76
C ALA A 107 -9.60 12.63 10.03
N SER A 108 -10.25 12.57 11.19
CA SER A 108 -9.57 12.57 12.49
C SER A 108 -8.64 11.38 12.65
N SER A 109 -9.10 10.20 12.22
CA SER A 109 -8.32 8.96 12.30
C SER A 109 -7.07 9.02 11.41
N MET A 110 -7.22 9.45 10.15
CA MET A 110 -6.10 9.60 9.22
C MET A 110 -5.08 10.64 9.69
N LEU A 111 -5.55 11.86 9.98
CA LEU A 111 -4.67 12.97 10.34
C LEU A 111 -4.01 12.75 11.71
N GLY A 112 -4.78 12.23 12.68
CA GLY A 112 -4.29 11.92 14.01
C GLY A 112 -3.27 10.78 14.02
N ALA A 113 -3.58 9.65 13.38
CA ALA A 113 -2.64 8.53 13.31
C ALA A 113 -1.34 8.92 12.59
N SER A 114 -1.43 9.64 11.48
CA SER A 114 -0.25 10.11 10.74
C SER A 114 0.59 11.11 11.52
N GLY A 115 -0.07 12.10 12.15
CA GLY A 115 0.61 13.09 12.98
C GLY A 115 1.34 12.43 14.15
N CYS A 116 0.70 11.50 14.84
CA CYS A 116 1.29 10.74 15.93
C CYS A 116 2.48 9.89 15.45
N TYR A 117 2.33 9.14 14.36
CA TYR A 117 3.38 8.28 13.82
C TYR A 117 4.66 9.04 13.46
N HIS A 118 4.55 10.20 12.80
CA HIS A 118 5.71 10.97 12.35
C HIS A 118 6.31 11.91 13.40
N ARG A 119 5.58 12.25 14.47
CA ARG A 119 6.01 13.26 15.45
C ARG A 119 6.37 12.69 16.82
N LEU A 120 5.78 11.56 17.22
CA LEU A 120 6.09 10.96 18.52
C LEU A 120 7.46 10.27 18.50
N ASP A 121 8.16 10.37 19.63
CA ASP A 121 9.40 9.63 19.84
C ASP A 121 9.10 8.18 20.23
N TRP A 122 9.22 7.30 19.24
CA TRP A 122 9.09 5.87 19.45
C TRP A 122 10.32 5.32 20.17
N ARG A 123 10.09 4.66 21.31
CA ARG A 123 11.15 4.01 22.11
C ARG A 123 11.37 2.55 21.76
N THR A 124 10.38 1.93 21.12
CA THR A 124 10.42 0.50 20.77
C THR A 124 9.84 0.27 19.39
N GLU A 125 10.46 -0.62 18.63
CA GLU A 125 10.05 -0.98 17.27
C GLU A 125 8.61 -1.50 17.24
N ARG A 126 8.19 -2.30 18.23
CA ARG A 126 6.81 -2.83 18.31
C ARG A 126 5.76 -1.72 18.36
N ARG A 127 6.01 -0.65 19.12
CA ARG A 127 5.07 0.48 19.22
C ARG A 127 5.04 1.29 17.94
N GLU A 128 6.22 1.51 17.36
CA GLU A 128 6.34 2.18 16.07
C GLU A 128 5.64 1.41 14.95
N HIS A 129 5.78 0.09 14.93
CA HIS A 129 5.11 -0.78 13.98
C HIS A 129 3.59 -0.68 14.09
N LEU A 130 3.04 -0.75 15.31
CA LEU A 130 1.61 -0.55 15.55
C LEU A 130 1.15 0.84 15.08
N ALA A 131 1.93 1.88 15.32
CA ALA A 131 1.60 3.23 14.87
C ALA A 131 1.66 3.37 13.35
N SER A 132 2.60 2.71 12.68
CA SER A 132 2.64 2.60 11.22
C SER A 132 1.40 1.90 10.68
N GLN A 133 0.96 0.80 11.30
CA GLN A 133 -0.28 0.13 10.93
C GLN A 133 -1.50 1.04 11.13
N LEU A 134 -1.54 1.83 12.20
CA LEU A 134 -2.63 2.79 12.43
C LEU A 134 -2.64 3.91 11.37
N ASP A 135 -1.49 4.42 10.92
CA ASP A 135 -1.40 5.38 9.80
C ASP A 135 -2.03 4.79 8.52
N HIS A 136 -1.72 3.52 8.22
CA HIS A 136 -2.28 2.80 7.08
C HIS A 136 -3.79 2.59 7.23
N CYS A 137 -4.25 2.13 8.40
CA CYS A 137 -5.68 2.01 8.70
C CYS A 137 -6.41 3.35 8.54
N GLY A 138 -5.77 4.46 8.94
CA GLY A 138 -6.31 5.80 8.79
C GLY A 138 -6.69 6.14 7.35
N ILE A 139 -5.85 5.79 6.37
CA ILE A 139 -6.15 6.01 4.94
C ILE A 139 -7.39 5.20 4.52
N TYR A 140 -7.48 3.93 4.90
CA TYR A 140 -8.63 3.10 4.57
C TYR A 140 -9.93 3.63 5.20
N LEU A 141 -9.87 4.09 6.46
CA LEU A 141 -11.00 4.71 7.14
C LEU A 141 -11.43 6.01 6.45
N GLN A 142 -10.47 6.86 6.05
CA GLN A 142 -10.78 8.09 5.33
C GLN A 142 -11.45 7.79 3.98
N ILE A 143 -10.96 6.82 3.22
CA ILE A 143 -11.57 6.42 1.94
C ILE A 143 -13.01 5.95 2.18
N ALA A 144 -13.21 5.03 3.13
CA ALA A 144 -14.54 4.49 3.42
C ALA A 144 -15.55 5.56 3.87
N PHE A 145 -15.15 6.45 4.78
CA PHE A 145 -16.08 7.41 5.39
C PHE A 145 -16.16 8.76 4.67
N SER A 146 -15.21 9.11 3.80
CA SER A 146 -15.28 10.35 3.00
C SER A 146 -16.55 10.45 2.16
N GLY A 147 -17.04 9.30 1.66
CA GLY A 147 -18.28 9.23 0.88
C GLY A 147 -19.56 9.16 1.71
N ALA A 148 -19.49 9.05 3.04
CA ALA A 148 -20.67 8.88 3.89
C ALA A 148 -21.75 9.97 3.69
N PRO A 149 -21.41 11.27 3.54
CA PRO A 149 -22.39 12.31 3.20
C PRO A 149 -23.09 12.06 1.87
N LEU A 150 -22.37 11.60 0.84
CA LEU A 150 -22.96 11.31 -0.47
C LEU A 150 -23.89 10.10 -0.39
N TYR A 151 -23.43 9.00 0.22
CA TYR A 151 -24.21 7.77 0.32
C TYR A 151 -25.45 7.92 1.19
N LEU A 152 -25.36 8.66 2.28
CA LEU A 152 -26.48 8.83 3.21
C LEU A 152 -27.43 9.93 2.78
N LEU A 153 -26.98 11.01 2.13
CA LEU A 153 -27.86 12.15 1.84
C LEU A 153 -28.38 12.15 0.40
N LEU A 154 -27.65 11.59 -0.55
CA LEU A 154 -27.99 11.69 -1.98
C LEU A 154 -28.62 10.41 -2.55
N LEU A 155 -28.28 9.23 -2.01
CA LEU A 155 -28.84 7.98 -2.52
C LEU A 155 -30.24 7.74 -1.97
N PRO A 156 -31.19 7.28 -2.81
CA PRO A 156 -32.48 6.78 -2.35
C PRO A 156 -32.26 5.58 -1.41
N PRO A 157 -33.24 5.26 -0.54
CA PRO A 157 -33.17 4.07 0.31
C PRO A 157 -32.87 2.82 -0.54
N PRO A 158 -32.20 1.80 0.03
CA PRO A 158 -31.81 0.61 -0.71
C PRO A 158 -33.03 0.04 -1.43
N SER A 159 -32.95 -0.11 -2.75
CA SER A 159 -33.94 -0.86 -3.50
C SER A 159 -33.86 -2.34 -3.10
N ASP A 160 -34.96 -3.08 -3.27
CA ASP A 160 -35.25 -4.43 -2.74
C ASP A 160 -34.19 -5.53 -2.94
N TRP A 161 -33.06 -5.28 -3.59
CA TRP A 161 -31.93 -6.23 -3.71
C TRP A 161 -31.05 -6.30 -2.45
N ALA A 162 -31.25 -5.41 -1.48
CA ALA A 162 -30.46 -5.32 -0.25
C ALA A 162 -31.14 -5.94 1.01
N VAL A 163 -32.28 -6.62 0.84
CA VAL A 163 -33.01 -7.37 1.88
C VAL A 163 -33.12 -8.83 1.44
#